data_AF-A0A498QL02-F1
#
_entry.id   AF-A0A498QL02-F1
#
_cell.length_a   1.000
_cell.length_b   1.000
_cell.length_c   1.000
_cell.angle_alpha   90.00
_cell.angle_beta   90.00
_cell.angle_gamma   90.00
#
_symmetry.space_group_name_H-M   'P 1'
#
loop_
_entity.id
_entity.type
_entity.pdbx_description
1 polymer ?
#
loop_
_entity_poly.entity_id
_entity_poly.type
_entity_poly.pdbx_seq_one_letter_code
_entity_poly.pdbx_strand_id
1 'polypeptide(L)'
;MSSRRDFHKSIKGTVSDGSRYHALNPELFYWAHATFVDQILYTADMFIRRLSRAEKEQIFEESKTWYRLYGVSDRGQPQTYDEFCTYWKGMLERFVPHQTVRYGTGYLRKGVPGPRKVPRPIWKVLSAPLNAYARLVIVGTLPSHMRDVCDLDWDARKEKRFQRFAAVVRAVNPLINRLPLRLVYAPWAAEAWARCGVDPRKLHNRRRSR
;
A
#
# COMPACT_ATOMS: atom_id res chain seq x y z
N MET A 1 26.05 -2.35 10.67
CA MET A 1 24.67 -2.57 10.19
C MET A 1 24.63 -2.26 8.70
N SER A 2 24.29 -3.24 7.84
CA SER A 2 24.10 -2.98 6.41
C SER A 2 22.89 -2.06 6.24
N SER A 3 23.08 -0.91 5.60
CA SER A 3 21.99 0.00 5.28
C SER A 3 21.05 -0.67 4.29
N ARG A 4 19.77 -0.26 4.25
CA ARG A 4 18.83 -0.74 3.24
C ARG A 4 19.35 -0.51 1.82
N ARG A 5 20.16 0.54 1.64
CA ARG A 5 20.92 0.84 0.42
C ARG A 5 21.91 -0.29 0.02
N ASP A 6 22.56 -0.95 0.98
CA ASP A 6 23.55 -1.98 0.70
C ASP A 6 22.94 -3.22 0.03
N PHE A 7 21.72 -3.59 0.43
CA PHE A 7 20.97 -4.67 -0.20
C PHE A 7 20.58 -4.38 -1.66
N HIS A 8 20.49 -3.11 -2.05
CA HIS A 8 20.08 -2.70 -3.40
C HIS A 8 21.29 -2.52 -4.36
N LYS A 9 22.52 -2.60 -3.87
CA LYS A 9 23.74 -2.41 -4.70
C LYS A 9 23.92 -3.50 -5.78
N SER A 10 23.49 -4.72 -5.50
CA SER A 10 23.67 -5.85 -6.43
C SER A 10 22.52 -6.01 -7.43
N ILE A 11 21.40 -5.32 -7.23
CA ILE A 11 20.19 -5.49 -8.05
C ILE A 11 20.30 -4.61 -9.31
N LYS A 12 20.58 -5.27 -10.43
CA LYS A 12 20.70 -4.67 -11.76
C LYS A 12 20.23 -5.67 -12.82
N GLY A 13 19.84 -5.18 -13.98
CA GLY A 13 19.44 -6.05 -15.08
C GLY A 13 19.18 -5.29 -16.36
N THR A 14 18.51 -5.95 -17.30
CA THR A 14 18.10 -5.39 -18.59
C THR A 14 16.58 -5.54 -18.69
N VAL A 15 15.89 -4.47 -19.08
CA VAL A 15 14.44 -4.51 -19.34
C VAL A 15 14.16 -5.04 -20.75
N SER A 16 12.89 -5.31 -21.06
CA SER A 16 12.48 -5.96 -22.32
C SER A 16 12.81 -5.18 -23.59
N ASP A 17 13.03 -3.87 -23.50
CA ASP A 17 13.46 -3.02 -24.62
C ASP A 17 15.00 -3.00 -24.82
N GLY A 18 15.76 -3.75 -24.00
CA GLY A 18 17.21 -3.84 -24.08
C GLY A 18 17.96 -2.80 -23.24
N SER A 19 17.29 -1.83 -22.62
CA SER A 19 17.94 -0.85 -21.75
C SER A 19 18.34 -1.44 -20.38
N ARG A 20 19.43 -0.94 -19.80
CA ARG A 20 19.95 -1.41 -18.50
C ARG A 20 19.29 -0.66 -17.35
N TYR A 21 18.92 -1.37 -16.29
CA TYR A 21 18.46 -0.77 -15.04
C TYR A 21 19.37 -1.13 -13.86
N HIS A 22 19.35 -0.25 -12.86
CA HIS A 22 20.00 -0.45 -11.57
C HIS A 22 19.01 -0.05 -10.48
N ALA A 23 18.86 -0.84 -9.42
CA ALA A 23 17.88 -0.56 -8.36
C ALA A 23 18.17 0.73 -7.58
N LEU A 24 19.44 1.17 -7.57
CA LEU A 24 19.85 2.48 -7.04
C LEU A 24 19.68 3.64 -8.04
N ASN A 25 19.05 3.44 -9.21
CA ASN A 25 18.59 4.58 -10.01
C ASN A 25 17.64 5.40 -9.10
N PRO A 26 17.91 6.69 -8.84
CA PRO A 26 17.15 7.49 -7.89
C PRO A 26 15.63 7.48 -8.16
N GLU A 27 15.24 7.45 -9.43
CA GLU A 27 13.83 7.42 -9.84
C GLU A 27 13.17 6.07 -9.50
N LEU A 28 13.84 4.96 -9.79
CA LEU A 28 13.34 3.61 -9.50
C LEU A 28 13.37 3.27 -8.02
N PHE A 29 14.35 3.81 -7.29
CA PHE A 29 14.43 3.62 -5.86
C PHE A 29 13.29 4.35 -5.15
N TYR A 30 13.06 5.62 -5.51
CA TYR A 30 11.98 6.40 -4.92
C TYR A 30 10.61 5.79 -5.24
N TRP A 31 10.44 5.13 -6.39
CA TRP A 31 9.19 4.46 -6.76
C TRP A 31 8.67 3.52 -5.67
N ALA A 32 9.53 2.69 -5.09
CA ALA A 32 9.12 1.79 -4.01
C ALA A 32 8.54 2.56 -2.81
N HIS A 33 9.20 3.65 -2.41
CA HIS A 33 8.70 4.53 -1.36
C HIS A 33 7.39 5.21 -1.74
N ALA A 34 7.28 5.70 -2.98
CA ALA A 34 6.09 6.35 -3.50
C ALA A 34 4.86 5.44 -3.40
N THR A 35 5.01 4.13 -3.69
CA THR A 35 3.91 3.16 -3.53
C THR A 35 3.43 3.03 -2.09
N PHE A 36 4.32 3.17 -1.10
CA PHE A 36 3.91 3.17 0.31
C PHE A 36 3.17 4.44 0.70
N VAL A 37 3.68 5.61 0.26
CA VAL A 37 3.03 6.90 0.51
C VAL A 37 1.64 6.94 -0.12
N ASP A 38 1.52 6.54 -1.39
CA ASP A 38 0.23 6.42 -2.07
C ASP A 38 -0.72 5.48 -1.32
N GLN A 39 -0.27 4.29 -0.91
CA GLN A 39 -1.12 3.36 -0.17
C GLN A 39 -1.56 3.90 1.20
N ILE A 40 -0.72 4.65 1.91
CA ILE A 40 -1.12 5.33 3.16
C ILE A 40 -2.20 6.36 2.88
N LEU A 41 -1.99 7.24 1.89
CA LEU A 41 -2.95 8.27 1.49
C LEU A 41 -4.28 7.66 1.04
N TYR A 42 -4.22 6.66 0.15
CA TYR A 42 -5.38 5.97 -0.39
C TYR A 42 -6.15 5.24 0.71
N THR A 43 -5.47 4.47 1.56
CA THR A 43 -6.11 3.66 2.60
C THR A 43 -6.75 4.55 3.66
N ALA A 44 -6.07 5.62 4.08
CA ALA A 44 -6.63 6.58 5.01
C ALA A 44 -7.88 7.25 4.42
N ASP A 45 -7.80 7.77 3.18
CA ASP A 45 -8.91 8.44 2.50
C ASP A 45 -10.12 7.50 2.28
N MET A 46 -9.85 6.26 1.88
CA MET A 46 -10.86 5.27 1.54
C MET A 46 -11.50 4.62 2.78
N PHE A 47 -10.71 4.13 3.73
CA PHE A 47 -11.21 3.28 4.81
C PHE A 47 -11.37 3.98 6.16
N ILE A 48 -10.65 5.06 6.41
CA ILE A 48 -10.66 5.74 7.72
C ILE A 48 -11.55 6.99 7.68
N ARG A 49 -11.21 7.93 6.81
CA ARG A 49 -11.96 9.17 6.56
C ARG A 49 -11.40 9.88 5.34
N ARG A 50 -12.22 10.69 4.67
CA ARG A 50 -11.72 11.58 3.62
C ARG A 50 -10.66 12.52 4.19
N LEU A 51 -9.53 12.62 3.50
CA LEU A 51 -8.43 13.51 3.80
C LEU A 51 -8.60 14.82 3.03
N SER A 52 -8.44 15.94 3.72
CA SER A 52 -8.29 17.24 3.10
C SER A 52 -6.96 17.33 2.34
N ARG A 53 -6.86 18.30 1.43
CA ARG A 53 -5.64 18.54 0.67
C ARG A 53 -4.43 18.81 1.59
N ALA A 54 -4.61 19.68 2.59
CA ALA A 54 -3.56 20.00 3.56
C ALA A 54 -3.09 18.77 4.37
N GLU A 55 -3.99 17.83 4.70
CA GLU A 55 -3.59 16.59 5.37
C GLU A 55 -2.79 15.67 4.46
N LYS A 56 -3.11 15.62 3.17
CA LYS A 56 -2.33 14.84 2.19
C LYS A 56 -0.92 15.43 2.02
N GLU A 57 -0.83 16.76 1.97
CA GLU A 57 0.45 17.48 1.97
C GLU A 57 1.26 17.21 3.24
N GLN A 58 0.63 17.29 4.41
CA GLN A 58 1.29 16.97 5.68
C GLN A 58 1.81 15.53 5.72
N ILE A 59 0.99 14.54 5.35
CA ILE A 59 1.41 13.14 5.29
C ILE A 59 2.58 12.95 4.31
N PHE A 60 2.54 13.63 3.17
CA PHE A 60 3.62 13.60 2.20
C PHE A 60 4.93 14.19 2.77
N GLU A 61 4.88 15.35 3.42
CA GLU A 61 6.05 15.98 4.04
C GLU A 61 6.64 15.09 5.15
N GLU A 62 5.80 14.54 6.03
CA GLU A 62 6.22 13.60 7.08
C GLU A 62 6.86 12.33 6.50
N SER A 63 6.38 11.88 5.33
CA SER A 63 6.95 10.72 4.65
C SER A 63 8.39 10.92 4.19
N LYS A 64 8.85 12.17 4.01
CA LYS A 64 10.23 12.46 3.64
C LYS A 64 11.20 12.07 4.76
N THR A 65 10.81 12.32 6.01
CA THR A 65 11.57 11.87 7.18
C THR A 65 11.68 10.35 7.21
N TRP A 66 10.56 9.65 6.96
CA TRP A 66 10.56 8.19 6.88
C TRP A 66 11.48 7.65 5.77
N TYR A 67 11.49 8.31 4.61
CA TYR A 67 12.39 7.96 3.50
C TYR A 67 13.87 8.12 3.87
N ARG A 68 14.23 9.25 4.52
CA ARG A 68 15.61 9.52 4.97
C ARG A 68 16.13 8.47 5.95
N LEU A 69 15.27 7.98 6.84
CA LEU A 69 15.61 6.90 7.77
C LEU A 69 15.99 5.59 7.06
N TYR A 70 15.66 5.43 5.78
CA TYR A 70 16.10 4.30 4.97
C TYR A 70 17.51 4.45 4.39
N GLY A 71 18.18 5.57 4.65
CA GLY A 71 19.60 5.79 4.33
C GLY A 71 19.85 6.03 2.84
N VAL A 72 18.90 6.66 2.15
CA VAL A 72 18.91 6.85 0.69
C VAL A 72 18.94 8.34 0.36
N SER A 73 19.49 8.69 -0.80
CA SER A 73 19.55 10.07 -1.29
C SER A 73 18.17 10.62 -1.63
N ASP A 74 17.90 11.85 -1.20
CA ASP A 74 16.71 12.63 -1.54
C ASP A 74 16.69 13.12 -3.00
N ARG A 75 17.76 12.90 -3.78
CA ARG A 75 17.94 13.48 -5.13
C ARG A 75 16.83 13.09 -6.13
N GLY A 76 16.14 11.97 -5.91
CA GLY A 76 15.01 11.51 -6.74
C GLY A 76 13.64 11.73 -6.10
N GLN A 77 13.58 12.33 -4.91
CA GLN A 77 12.34 12.53 -4.17
C GLN A 77 11.67 13.85 -4.60
N PRO A 78 10.36 13.85 -4.91
CA PRO A 78 9.57 15.05 -5.08
C PRO A 78 9.64 15.98 -3.86
N GLN A 79 9.68 17.28 -4.09
CA GLN A 79 9.81 18.29 -3.04
C GLN A 79 8.46 18.85 -2.60
N THR A 80 7.40 18.66 -3.38
CA THR A 80 6.03 19.05 -3.03
C THR A 80 5.06 17.91 -3.29
N TYR A 81 3.88 17.98 -2.68
CA TYR A 81 2.84 16.98 -2.93
C TYR A 81 2.32 17.03 -4.37
N ASP A 82 2.35 18.18 -5.05
CA ASP A 82 1.99 18.27 -6.48
C ASP A 82 3.04 17.62 -7.39
N GLU A 83 4.33 17.79 -7.08
CA GLU A 83 5.39 17.07 -7.75
C GLU A 83 5.25 15.56 -7.53
N PHE A 84 4.84 15.14 -6.31
CA PHE A 84 4.55 13.74 -6.05
C PHE A 84 3.38 13.21 -6.89
N CYS A 85 2.28 13.96 -6.99
CA CYS A 85 1.15 13.57 -7.83
C CYS A 85 1.56 13.45 -9.31
N THR A 86 2.37 14.38 -9.79
CA THR A 86 2.92 14.37 -11.17
C THR A 86 3.83 13.18 -11.40
N TYR A 87 4.77 12.94 -10.48
CA TYR A 87 5.66 11.79 -10.49
C TYR A 87 4.88 10.47 -10.49
N TRP A 88 3.90 10.34 -9.60
CA TRP A 88 3.06 9.15 -9.47
C TRP A 88 2.33 8.83 -10.77
N LYS A 89 1.69 9.84 -11.38
CA LYS A 89 1.02 9.69 -12.68
C LYS A 89 1.99 9.22 -13.76
N GLY A 90 3.15 9.86 -13.88
CA GLY A 90 4.16 9.49 -14.88
C GLY A 90 4.75 8.08 -14.66
N MET A 91 4.86 7.63 -13.40
CA MET A 91 5.27 6.26 -13.08
C MET A 91 4.19 5.23 -13.44
N LEU A 92 2.91 5.56 -13.18
CA LEU A 92 1.79 4.70 -13.60
C LEU A 92 1.74 4.57 -15.12
N GLU A 93 1.86 5.65 -15.88
CA GLU A 93 1.85 5.61 -17.35
C GLU A 93 2.97 4.73 -17.93
N ARG A 94 4.13 4.69 -17.27
CA ARG A 94 5.28 3.85 -17.65
C ARG A 94 5.23 2.42 -17.07
N PHE A 95 4.21 2.11 -16.27
CA PHE A 95 4.07 0.79 -15.68
C PHE A 95 3.65 -0.22 -16.74
N VAL A 96 4.54 -1.16 -17.05
CA VAL A 96 4.36 -2.17 -18.09
C VAL A 96 4.28 -3.58 -17.53
N PRO A 97 3.60 -4.52 -18.21
CA PRO A 97 3.54 -5.91 -17.77
C PRO A 97 4.95 -6.54 -17.75
N HIS A 98 5.36 -7.01 -16.58
CA HIS A 98 6.60 -7.80 -16.43
C HIS A 98 6.28 -9.19 -15.86
N GLN A 99 7.03 -10.22 -16.26
CA GLN A 99 6.77 -11.60 -15.83
C GLN A 99 6.79 -11.75 -14.30
N THR A 100 7.70 -11.07 -13.63
CA THR A 100 7.78 -11.00 -12.15
C THR A 100 6.54 -10.40 -11.52
N VAL A 101 5.98 -9.34 -12.11
CA VAL A 101 4.76 -8.68 -11.61
C VAL A 101 3.56 -9.61 -11.80
N ARG A 102 3.45 -10.28 -12.95
CA ARG A 102 2.37 -11.25 -13.21
C ARG A 102 2.49 -12.51 -12.33
N TYR A 103 3.71 -12.94 -12.01
CA TYR A 103 3.95 -14.03 -11.06
C TYR A 103 3.58 -13.62 -9.64
N GLY A 104 4.06 -12.46 -9.18
CA GLY A 104 3.81 -11.92 -7.85
C GLY A 104 2.32 -11.64 -7.59
N THR A 105 1.57 -11.24 -8.62
CA THR A 105 0.11 -11.06 -8.54
C THR A 105 -0.69 -12.32 -8.90
N GLY A 106 -0.01 -13.41 -9.26
CA GLY A 106 -0.64 -14.63 -9.74
C GLY A 106 -1.61 -15.26 -8.74
N TYR A 107 -1.40 -15.09 -7.43
CA TYR A 107 -2.31 -15.57 -6.39
C TYR A 107 -3.64 -14.81 -6.37
N LEU A 108 -3.68 -13.55 -6.82
CA LEU A 108 -4.93 -12.79 -6.93
C LEU A 108 -5.83 -13.40 -8.02
N ARG A 109 -5.22 -13.93 -9.09
CA ARG A 109 -5.95 -14.63 -10.17
C ARG A 109 -6.24 -16.09 -9.80
N LYS A 110 -5.22 -16.85 -9.41
CA LYS A 110 -5.27 -18.31 -9.22
C LYS A 110 -5.74 -18.75 -7.83
N GLY A 111 -5.74 -17.85 -6.85
CA GLY A 111 -5.99 -18.15 -5.44
C GLY A 111 -4.70 -18.37 -4.63
N VAL A 112 -4.82 -18.22 -3.31
CA VAL A 112 -3.72 -18.41 -2.36
C VAL A 112 -3.25 -19.88 -2.40
N PRO A 113 -1.94 -20.15 -2.49
CA PRO A 113 -1.40 -21.50 -2.51
C PRO A 113 -1.75 -22.24 -1.21
N GLY A 114 -2.17 -23.49 -1.34
CA GLY A 114 -2.59 -24.31 -0.20
C GLY A 114 -1.45 -25.00 0.52
N PRO A 115 -1.62 -25.33 1.82
CA PRO A 115 -0.66 -26.14 2.55
C PRO A 115 -0.51 -27.51 1.89
N ARG A 116 0.73 -28.03 1.83
CA ARG A 116 1.02 -29.35 1.22
C ARG A 116 0.17 -30.51 1.81
N LYS A 117 -0.25 -30.39 3.07
CA LYS A 117 -1.01 -31.42 3.81
C LYS A 117 -2.53 -31.38 3.57
N VAL A 118 -3.05 -30.38 2.87
CA VAL A 118 -4.50 -30.24 2.62
C VAL A 118 -4.81 -30.62 1.17
N PRO A 119 -5.70 -31.59 0.90
CA PRO A 119 -6.12 -31.92 -0.45
C PRO A 119 -6.66 -30.69 -1.21
N ARG A 120 -6.30 -30.57 -2.49
CA ARG A 120 -6.64 -29.39 -3.32
C ARG A 120 -8.14 -29.03 -3.34
N PRO A 121 -9.09 -29.98 -3.44
CA PRO A 121 -10.51 -29.65 -3.43
C PRO A 121 -10.97 -29.05 -2.10
N ILE A 122 -10.49 -29.60 -0.98
CA ILE A 122 -10.78 -29.11 0.38
C ILE A 122 -10.21 -27.69 0.53
N TRP A 123 -8.95 -27.49 0.12
CA TRP A 123 -8.33 -26.16 0.17
C TRP A 123 -9.08 -25.14 -0.68
N LYS A 124 -9.59 -25.52 -1.86
CA LYS A 124 -10.36 -24.62 -2.73
C LYS A 124 -11.61 -24.07 -2.03
N VAL A 125 -12.30 -24.89 -1.25
CA VAL A 125 -13.47 -24.46 -0.47
C VAL A 125 -13.04 -23.60 0.73
N LEU A 126 -12.06 -24.06 1.51
CA LEU A 126 -11.59 -23.34 2.70
C LEU A 126 -10.98 -21.97 2.39
N SER A 127 -10.26 -21.85 1.26
CA SER A 127 -9.63 -20.59 0.85
C SER A 127 -10.58 -19.65 0.10
N ALA A 128 -11.80 -20.07 -0.25
CA ALA A 128 -12.71 -19.25 -1.04
C ALA A 128 -13.04 -17.88 -0.41
N PRO A 129 -13.32 -17.77 0.91
CA PRO A 129 -13.55 -16.47 1.54
C PRO A 129 -12.31 -15.59 1.54
N LEU A 130 -11.14 -16.17 1.83
CA LEU A 130 -9.86 -15.45 1.81
C LEU A 130 -9.52 -14.95 0.40
N ASN A 131 -9.72 -15.79 -0.62
CA ASN A 131 -9.50 -15.42 -2.02
C ASN A 131 -10.48 -14.33 -2.47
N ALA A 132 -11.75 -14.40 -2.04
CA ALA A 132 -12.74 -13.37 -2.33
C ALA A 132 -12.37 -12.04 -1.66
N TYR A 133 -11.94 -12.08 -0.41
CA TYR A 133 -11.45 -10.90 0.31
C TYR A 133 -10.20 -10.30 -0.35
N ALA A 134 -9.18 -11.12 -0.61
CA ALA A 134 -7.95 -10.70 -1.26
C ALA A 134 -8.23 -10.08 -2.63
N ARG A 135 -9.06 -10.72 -3.46
CA ARG A 135 -9.46 -10.18 -4.77
C ARG A 135 -10.24 -8.88 -4.64
N LEU A 136 -11.15 -8.76 -3.68
CA LEU A 136 -11.96 -7.54 -3.55
C LEU A 136 -11.12 -6.38 -3.01
N VAL A 137 -10.38 -6.60 -1.93
CA VAL A 137 -9.67 -5.54 -1.22
C VAL A 137 -8.36 -5.19 -1.92
N ILE A 138 -7.51 -6.18 -2.22
CA ILE A 138 -6.19 -5.92 -2.80
C ILE A 138 -6.33 -5.39 -4.23
N VAL A 139 -7.18 -5.97 -5.07
CA VAL A 139 -7.39 -5.44 -6.43
C VAL A 139 -8.12 -4.10 -6.37
N GLY A 140 -9.08 -3.95 -5.43
CA GLY A 140 -9.83 -2.72 -5.24
C GLY A 140 -8.98 -1.52 -4.83
N THR A 141 -7.86 -1.72 -4.13
CA THR A 141 -6.93 -0.62 -3.78
C THR A 141 -5.92 -0.29 -4.87
N LEU A 142 -5.80 -1.10 -5.93
CA LEU A 142 -4.90 -0.79 -7.04
C LEU A 142 -5.47 0.32 -7.94
N PRO A 143 -4.63 1.22 -8.48
CA PRO A 143 -5.01 2.11 -9.58
C PRO A 143 -5.51 1.33 -10.80
N SER A 144 -6.45 1.89 -11.55
CA SER A 144 -7.06 1.24 -12.72
C SER A 144 -6.02 0.73 -13.72
N HIS A 145 -5.05 1.59 -14.08
CA HIS A 145 -3.98 1.24 -15.01
C HIS A 145 -3.16 0.01 -14.55
N MET A 146 -2.89 -0.11 -13.25
CA MET A 146 -2.17 -1.27 -12.72
C MET A 146 -3.00 -2.55 -12.80
N ARG A 147 -4.33 -2.46 -12.67
CA ARG A 147 -5.23 -3.62 -12.82
C ARG A 147 -5.20 -4.12 -14.26
N ASP A 148 -5.25 -3.22 -15.22
CA ASP A 148 -5.23 -3.54 -16.65
C ASP A 148 -3.89 -4.19 -17.04
N VAL A 149 -2.77 -3.58 -16.63
CA VAL A 149 -1.41 -4.12 -16.83
C VAL A 149 -1.23 -5.50 -16.19
N CYS A 150 -1.93 -5.75 -15.08
CA CYS A 150 -1.89 -7.02 -14.37
C CYS A 150 -3.05 -7.96 -14.72
N ASP A 151 -3.78 -7.77 -15.82
CA ASP A 151 -4.92 -8.63 -16.21
C ASP A 151 -5.86 -8.95 -15.01
N LEU A 152 -6.19 -7.94 -14.20
CA LEU A 152 -7.03 -8.09 -13.02
C LEU A 152 -8.44 -7.59 -13.31
N ASP A 153 -9.34 -8.54 -13.61
CA ASP A 153 -10.73 -8.22 -13.96
C ASP A 153 -11.47 -7.42 -12.89
N TRP A 154 -11.78 -6.17 -13.20
CA TRP A 154 -12.51 -5.27 -12.33
C TRP A 154 -13.77 -4.73 -13.00
N ASP A 155 -14.93 -5.16 -12.52
CA ASP A 155 -16.23 -4.74 -13.07
C ASP A 155 -16.99 -3.82 -12.09
N ALA A 156 -18.05 -3.18 -12.59
CA ALA A 156 -18.87 -2.26 -11.80
C ALA A 156 -19.51 -2.90 -10.55
N ARG A 157 -19.77 -4.22 -10.56
CA ARG A 157 -20.31 -4.93 -9.39
C ARG A 157 -19.24 -5.10 -8.32
N LYS A 158 -18.00 -5.42 -8.70
CA LYS A 158 -16.85 -5.47 -7.78
C LYS A 158 -16.58 -4.08 -7.20
N GLU A 159 -16.59 -3.04 -8.01
CA GLU A 159 -16.46 -1.65 -7.55
C GLU A 159 -17.54 -1.30 -6.51
N LYS A 160 -18.82 -1.59 -6.80
CA LYS A 160 -19.91 -1.32 -5.84
C LYS A 160 -19.76 -2.11 -4.53
N ARG A 161 -19.31 -3.36 -4.58
CA ARG A 161 -19.03 -4.17 -3.38
C ARG A 161 -17.87 -3.62 -2.58
N PHE A 162 -16.80 -3.19 -3.25
CA PHE A 162 -15.64 -2.57 -2.64
C PHE A 162 -15.99 -1.25 -1.94
N GLN A 163 -16.74 -0.37 -2.61
CA GLN A 163 -17.20 0.90 -2.01
C GLN A 163 -18.10 0.67 -0.80
N ARG A 164 -18.99 -0.34 -0.84
CA ARG A 164 -19.80 -0.74 0.31
C ARG A 164 -18.94 -1.26 1.46
N PHE A 165 -17.98 -2.13 1.16
CA PHE A 165 -17.02 -2.62 2.16
C PHE A 165 -16.24 -1.46 2.80
N ALA A 166 -15.72 -0.54 1.99
CA ALA A 166 -15.02 0.64 2.49
C ALA A 166 -15.91 1.52 3.38
N ALA A 167 -17.18 1.72 3.01
CA ALA A 167 -18.14 2.45 3.81
C ALA A 167 -18.42 1.77 5.16
N VAL A 168 -18.54 0.43 5.19
CA VAL A 168 -18.70 -0.34 6.43
C VAL A 168 -17.47 -0.22 7.31
N VAL A 169 -16.27 -0.41 6.76
CA VAL A 169 -15.00 -0.25 7.51
C VAL A 169 -14.93 1.15 8.14
N ARG A 170 -15.26 2.18 7.37
CA ARG A 170 -15.29 3.57 7.83
C ARG A 170 -16.30 3.79 8.96
N ALA A 171 -17.48 3.18 8.86
CA ALA A 171 -18.53 3.27 9.87
C ALA A 171 -18.16 2.54 11.17
N VAL A 172 -17.39 1.46 11.08
CA VAL A 172 -16.92 0.67 12.23
C VAL A 172 -15.68 1.29 12.89
N ASN A 173 -14.89 2.08 12.17
CA ASN A 173 -13.65 2.71 12.67
C ASN A 173 -13.81 3.42 14.04
N PRO A 174 -14.87 4.23 14.32
CA PRO A 174 -15.05 4.82 15.65
C PRO A 174 -15.18 3.80 16.79
N LEU A 175 -15.75 2.63 16.53
CA LEU A 175 -15.87 1.55 17.53
C LEU A 175 -14.52 0.89 17.80
N ILE A 176 -13.74 0.62 16.74
CA ILE A 176 -12.37 0.09 16.86
C ILE A 176 -11.52 1.03 17.70
N ASN A 177 -11.64 2.34 17.49
CA ASN A 177 -10.89 3.35 18.26
C ASN A 177 -11.30 3.45 19.74
N ARG A 178 -12.40 2.82 20.17
CA ARG A 178 -12.79 2.71 21.58
C ARG A 178 -12.20 1.48 22.26
N LEU A 179 -11.76 0.47 21.51
CA LEU A 179 -11.16 -0.75 22.06
C LEU A 179 -9.78 -0.48 22.69
N PRO A 180 -9.36 -1.17 23.76
CA PRO A 180 -8.05 -1.01 24.37
C PRO A 180 -6.88 -0.98 23.38
N LEU A 181 -5.86 -0.15 23.64
CA LEU A 181 -4.68 0.06 22.79
C LEU A 181 -4.04 -1.26 22.31
N ARG A 182 -3.93 -2.25 23.20
CA ARG A 182 -3.34 -3.57 22.92
C ARG A 182 -4.15 -4.45 21.96
N LEU A 183 -5.43 -4.17 21.76
CA LEU A 183 -6.27 -4.87 20.77
C LEU A 183 -6.16 -4.26 19.38
N VAL A 184 -5.72 -3.00 19.28
CA VAL A 184 -5.65 -2.23 18.03
C VAL A 184 -4.21 -2.19 17.49
N TYR A 185 -3.22 -2.09 18.37
CA TYR A 185 -1.81 -1.95 18.01
C TYR A 185 -1.02 -3.19 18.41
N ALA A 186 0.06 -3.45 17.67
CA ALA A 186 1.03 -4.46 18.03
C ALA A 186 1.59 -4.21 19.46
N PRO A 187 1.98 -5.24 20.22
CA PRO A 187 2.36 -5.11 21.62
C PRO A 187 3.43 -4.03 21.87
N TRP A 188 4.50 -4.03 21.08
CA TRP A 188 5.59 -3.07 21.17
C TRP A 188 5.15 -1.62 20.90
N ALA A 189 4.20 -1.41 19.99
CA ALA A 189 3.65 -0.09 19.70
C ALA A 189 2.74 0.38 20.84
N ALA A 190 1.86 -0.49 21.34
CA ALA A 190 0.99 -0.18 22.47
C ALA A 190 1.79 0.18 23.73
N GLU A 191 2.89 -0.52 23.99
CA GLU A 191 3.81 -0.20 25.08
C GLU A 191 4.54 1.13 24.85
N ALA A 192 5.01 1.41 23.64
CA ALA A 192 5.64 2.70 23.32
C ALA A 192 4.69 3.87 23.55
N TRP A 193 3.45 3.77 23.08
CA TRP A 193 2.41 4.78 23.32
C TRP A 193 2.10 4.97 24.80
N ALA A 194 2.01 3.86 25.55
CA ALA A 194 1.82 3.92 27.00
C ALA A 194 2.99 4.60 27.72
N ARG A 195 4.23 4.30 27.35
CA ARG A 195 5.43 4.95 27.92
C ARG A 195 5.48 6.45 27.64
N CYS A 196 5.09 6.87 26.44
CA CYS A 196 5.07 8.29 26.07
C CYS A 196 3.84 9.04 26.61
N GLY A 197 2.87 8.34 27.24
CA GLY A 197 1.63 8.95 27.72
C GLY A 197 0.70 9.47 26.63
N VAL A 198 0.86 9.00 25.38
CA VAL A 198 0.11 9.50 24.21
C VAL A 198 -0.87 8.44 23.73
N ASP A 199 -2.14 8.83 23.55
CA ASP A 199 -3.16 7.98 22.92
C ASP A 199 -3.34 8.37 21.43
N PRO A 200 -2.73 7.61 20.49
CA PRO A 200 -2.75 7.96 19.07
C PRO A 200 -4.16 7.97 18.47
N ARG A 201 -5.10 7.21 19.05
CA ARG A 201 -6.48 7.10 18.55
C ARG A 201 -7.26 8.41 18.71
N LYS A 202 -6.87 9.26 19.68
CA LYS A 202 -7.55 10.52 19.99
C LYS A 202 -7.02 11.71 19.17
N LEU A 203 -5.83 11.59 18.60
CA LEU A 203 -5.11 12.69 17.95
C LEU A 203 -5.57 12.94 16.50
N HIS A 204 -5.67 11.89 15.68
CA HIS A 204 -5.79 12.05 14.21
C HIS A 204 -7.12 11.56 13.60
N ASN A 205 -8.00 10.95 14.41
CA ASN A 205 -9.26 10.36 13.97
C ASN A 205 -10.50 11.24 14.18
N ARG A 206 -10.35 12.50 14.60
CA ARG A 206 -11.48 13.43 14.69
C ARG A 206 -11.82 13.96 13.30
N ARG A 207 -13.09 13.89 12.89
CA ARG A 207 -13.59 14.75 11.81
C ARG A 207 -13.39 16.19 12.28
N ARG A 208 -12.56 16.99 11.60
CA ARG A 208 -12.64 18.44 11.74
C ARG A 208 -14.07 18.83 11.34
N SER A 209 -14.78 19.51 12.24
CA SER A 209 -16.06 20.14 11.90
C SER A 209 -15.82 21.04 10.70
N ARG A 210 -16.71 20.95 9.71
CA ARG A 210 -16.75 21.91 8.61
C ARG A 210 -17.00 23.31 9.14
#